data_AF-A0A392NFY4-F1
#
_entry.id   AF-A0A392NFY4-F1
#
_cell.length_a   1.000
_cell.length_b   1.000
_cell.length_c   1.000
_cell.angle_alpha   90.00
_cell.angle_beta   90.00
_cell.angle_gamma   90.00
#
_symmetry.space_group_name_H-M   'P 1'
#
loop_
_entity.id
_entity.type
_entity.pdbx_description
1 polymer ?
#
loop_
_entity_poly.entity_id
_entity_poly.type
_entity_poly.pdbx_seq_one_letter_code
_entity_poly.pdbx_strand_id
1 'polypeptide(L)' 'MPNYFRFLALLAFKIFAAEQVDVAIMEVGLGGKYDATNVEPIVCGITSLGYDHMEILG' A
#
# COMPACT_ATOMS: atom_id res chain seq x y z
N MET A 1 3.32 -14.21 2.96
CA MET A 1 4.01 -13.40 4.00
C MET A 1 3.08 -12.32 4.59
N PRO A 2 2.09 -12.65 5.43
CA PRO A 2 1.10 -11.65 5.85
C PRO A 2 1.61 -10.64 6.89
N ASN A 3 2.45 -11.07 7.84
CA ASN A 3 2.86 -10.22 8.97
C ASN A 3 4.00 -9.24 8.64
N TYR A 4 4.96 -9.66 7.80
CA TYR A 4 6.13 -8.83 7.52
C TYR A 4 5.77 -7.57 6.71
N PHE A 5 4.98 -7.71 5.64
CA PHE A 5 4.57 -6.55 4.85
C PHE A 5 3.71 -5.57 5.64
N ARG A 6 2.79 -6.09 6.47
CA ARG A 6 1.99 -5.26 7.39
C ARG A 6 2.86 -4.47 8.36
N PHE A 7 3.88 -5.11 8.92
CA PHE A 7 4.84 -4.44 9.79
C PHE A 7 5.59 -3.33 9.04
N LEU A 8 6.05 -3.59 7.81
CA LEU A 8 6.72 -2.58 6.99
C LEU A 8 5.81 -1.40 6.64
N ALA A 9 4.55 -1.64 6.28
CA ALA A 9 3.59 -0.58 6.02
C ALA A 9 3.39 0.32 7.25
N LEU A 10 3.22 -0.28 8.43
CA LEU A 10 3.14 0.46 9.70
C LEU A 10 4.41 1.24 10.01
N LEU A 11 5.59 0.65 9.78
CA LEU A 11 6.87 1.32 9.95
C LEU A 11 7.00 2.53 9.01
N ALA A 12 6.61 2.39 7.74
CA ALA A 12 6.61 3.48 6.77
C ALA A 12 5.71 4.64 7.23
N PHE A 13 4.46 4.36 7.62
CA PHE A 13 3.56 5.37 8.17
C PHE A 13 4.14 6.06 9.41
N LYS A 14 4.79 5.29 10.31
CA LYS A 14 5.43 5.84 11.50
C LYS A 14 6.57 6.79 11.16
N ILE A 15 7.40 6.43 10.17
CA ILE A 15 8.51 7.27 9.70
C ILE A 15 7.97 8.53 9.05
N PHE A 16 7.01 8.43 8.12
CA PHE A 16 6.43 9.61 7.46
C PHE A 16 5.80 10.60 8.44
N ALA A 17 5.11 10.09 9.46
CA ALA A 17 4.57 10.93 10.52
C ALA A 17 5.65 11.58 11.39
N ALA A 18 6.76 10.86 11.67
CA ALA A 18 7.87 11.37 12.48
C ALA A 18 8.69 12.43 11.73
N GLU A 19 8.92 12.24 10.43
CA GLU A 19 9.63 13.16 9.55
C GLU A 19 8.77 14.34 9.08
N GLN A 20 7.48 14.37 9.46
CA GLN A 20 6.55 15.46 9.14
C GLN A 20 6.47 15.75 7.63
N VAL A 21 6.41 14.70 6.80
CA VAL A 21 6.32 14.88 5.34
C VAL A 21 5.00 15.55 4.96
N ASP A 22 5.04 16.49 4.02
CA ASP A 22 3.82 17.15 3.51
C ASP A 22 2.91 16.16 2.75
N VAL A 23 3.53 15.22 2.02
CA VAL A 23 2.86 14.21 1.20
C VAL A 23 3.61 12.89 1.29
N ALA A 24 2.87 11.80 1.52
CA ALA A 24 3.38 10.43 1.39
C ALA A 24 2.74 9.76 0.17
N ILE A 25 3.55 9.17 -0.70
CA ILE A 25 3.08 8.36 -1.84
C ILE A 25 3.21 6.89 -1.43
N MET A 26 2.06 6.20 -1.34
CA MET A 26 2.00 4.80 -0.95
C MET A 26 1.75 3.93 -2.17
N GLU A 27 2.71 3.07 -2.50
CA GLU A 27 2.53 2.02 -3.49
C GLU A 27 1.80 0.83 -2.85
N VAL A 28 0.79 0.31 -3.54
CA VAL A 28 0.04 -0.87 -3.10
C VAL A 28 0.90 -2.11 -3.25
N GLY A 29 0.98 -2.94 -2.20
CA GLY A 29 1.74 -4.19 -2.24
C GLY A 29 1.12 -5.25 -3.16
N LEU A 30 -0.15 -5.57 -2.93
CA LEU A 30 -0.90 -6.51 -3.78
C LEU A 30 -2.39 -6.13 -3.89
N GLY A 31 -2.85 -5.92 -5.13
CA GLY A 31 -4.24 -5.65 -5.44
C GLY A 31 -4.71 -4.27 -4.97
N GLY A 32 -5.10 -4.15 -3.70
CA GLY A 32 -5.54 -2.87 -3.11
C GLY A 32 -6.51 -3.07 -1.94
N LYS A 33 -7.69 -3.65 -2.19
CA LYS A 33 -8.80 -3.70 -1.21
C LYS A 33 -8.39 -4.21 0.19
N TYR A 34 -7.54 -5.23 0.25
CA TYR A 34 -7.08 -5.85 1.49
C TYR A 34 -5.59 -5.64 1.77
N ASP A 35 -4.94 -4.75 1.01
CA ASP A 35 -3.54 -4.43 1.16
C ASP A 35 -3.31 -3.60 2.43
N ALA A 36 -2.14 -3.76 3.07
CA ALA A 36 -1.81 -3.05 4.30
C ALA A 36 -1.68 -1.52 4.11
N THR A 37 -1.49 -1.08 2.88
CA THR A 37 -1.37 0.34 2.51
C THR A 37 -2.72 1.02 2.25
N ASN A 38 -3.82 0.27 2.22
CA ASN A 38 -5.15 0.77 1.86
C ASN A 38 -5.82 1.57 3.00
N VAL A 39 -5.34 2.78 3.22
CA VAL A 39 -5.92 3.82 4.07
C VAL A 39 -6.60 4.89 3.20
N GLU A 40 -7.43 5.76 3.77
CA GLU A 40 -8.14 6.81 3.02
C GLU A 40 -7.15 7.82 2.40
N PRO A 41 -6.96 7.84 1.06
CA PRO A 41 -6.02 8.73 0.42
C PRO A 41 -6.71 9.99 -0.11
N ILE A 42 -5.96 11.07 -0.29
CA ILE A 42 -6.47 12.28 -0.98
C ILE A 42 -6.76 11.98 -2.46
N VAL A 43 -5.94 11.14 -3.08
CA VAL A 43 -6.07 10.70 -4.47
C VAL A 43 -5.56 9.27 -4.62
N CYS A 44 -6.19 8.50 -5.50
CA CYS A 44 -5.79 7.13 -5.84
C CYS A 44 -5.51 7.04 -7.34
N GLY A 45 -4.37 6.45 -7.71
CA GLY A 45 -4.01 6.15 -9.10
C GLY A 45 -4.02 4.65 -9.35
N ILE A 46 -4.55 4.24 -10.50
CA ILE A 46 -4.47 2.86 -11.00
C ILE A 46 -3.63 2.90 -12.28
N THR A 47 -2.53 2.16 -12.30
CA THR A 47 -1.64 2.04 -13.46
C THR A 47 -2.17 0.97 -14.42
N SER A 48 -1.35 0.56 -15.40
CA SER A 48 -1.72 -0.50 -16.35
C SER A 48 -2.07 -1.81 -15.63
N LEU A 49 -3.21 -2.40 -16.00
CA LEU A 49 -3.63 -3.71 -15.51
C LEU A 49 -3.19 -4.83 -16.46
N GLY A 50 -2.80 -5.97 -15.89
CA GLY A 50 -2.44 -7.18 -16.61
C GLY A 50 -2.89 -8.42 -15.84
N TYR A 51 -2.79 -9.59 -16.47
CA TYR A 51 -3.07 -10.87 -15.83
C TYR A 51 -1.86 -11.28 -14.98
N ASP A 52 -1.91 -10.96 -13.70
CA ASP A 52 -0.90 -11.29 -12.72
C ASP A 52 -1.55 -11.60 -11.37
N HIS A 53 -0.93 -12.45 -10.57
CA HIS A 53 -1.45 -12.88 -9.26
C HIS A 53 -2.92 -13.36 -9.26
N MET A 54 -3.37 -13.96 -10.37
CA MET A 54 -4.75 -14.40 -10.60
C MET A 54 -5.27 -15.35 -9.51
N GLU A 55 -4.41 -16.20 -8.94
CA GLU A 55 -4.79 -17.11 -7.84
C GLU A 55 -5.23 -16.37 -6.57
N ILE A 56 -4.81 -15.12 -6.40
CA ILE A 56 -5.08 -14.29 -5.22
C ILE A 56 -6.10 -13.20 -5.54
N LEU A 57 -6.02 -12.62 -6.75
CA LEU A 57 -6.80 -11.46 -7.16
C LEU A 57 -8.02 -11.79 -8.04
N GLY A 58 -8.09 -13.01 -8.59
CA GLY A 58 -9.14 -13.46 -9.49
C GLY A 58 -8.74 -13.41 -10.95
#